data_AF-A0A847AUR3-F1
#
_entry.id   AF-A0A847AUR3-F1
#
_cell.length_a   1.000
_cell.length_b   1.000
_cell.length_c   1.000
_cell.angle_alpha   90.00
_cell.angle_beta   90.00
_cell.angle_gamma   90.00
#
_symmetry.space_group_name_H-M   'P 1'
#
loop_
_entity.id
_entity.type
_entity.pdbx_description
1 polymer ?
#
loop_
_entity_poly.entity_id
_entity_poly.type
_entity_poly.pdbx_seq_one_letter_code
_entity_poly.pdbx_strand_id
1 'polypeptide(L)'
;MSIIKKVSIITLTKPAGIYYESQINSLFGDLIETKLYFIEDGSVKNLENADLYLASTDAFKCINDYNKAIPKDKPRVEIKVDFTKANIETLEQIPKGTCAYFVNLSEIMVRESITRLSQLGVNHINF
;
A
#
# COMPACT_ATOMS: atom_id res chain seq x y z
N MET A 1 -19.17 18.38 20.24
CA MET A 1 -19.14 16.96 19.86
C MET A 1 -18.19 16.84 18.67
N SER A 2 -17.11 16.07 18.78
CA SER A 2 -16.21 15.83 17.64
C SER A 2 -16.98 15.01 16.59
N ILE A 3 -16.97 15.44 15.32
CA ILE A 3 -17.51 14.64 14.22
C ILE A 3 -16.44 13.61 13.87
N ILE A 4 -16.69 12.34 14.18
CA ILE A 4 -15.81 11.23 13.80
C ILE A 4 -15.83 11.10 12.28
N LYS A 5 -14.65 11.09 11.65
CA LYS A 5 -14.50 10.99 10.20
C LYS A 5 -14.39 9.54 9.74
N LYS A 6 -15.15 9.17 8.71
CA LYS A 6 -15.12 7.82 8.14
C LYS A 6 -14.03 7.71 7.09
N VAL A 7 -13.13 6.74 7.24
CA VAL A 7 -12.01 6.50 6.33
C VAL A 7 -12.11 5.09 5.77
N SER A 8 -12.27 4.97 4.45
CA SER A 8 -12.18 3.68 3.77
C SER A 8 -10.74 3.41 3.35
N ILE A 9 -10.22 2.23 3.65
CA ILE A 9 -8.86 1.80 3.29
C ILE A 9 -8.99 0.63 2.30
N ILE A 10 -8.46 0.82 1.10
CA ILE A 10 -8.56 -0.11 -0.01
C ILE A 10 -7.15 -0.64 -0.33
N THR A 11 -6.94 -1.94 -0.21
CA THR A 11 -5.66 -2.59 -0.53
C THR A 11 -5.83 -3.79 -1.43
N LEU A 12 -4.74 -4.26 -2.02
CA LEU A 12 -4.75 -5.52 -2.77
C LEU A 12 -5.10 -6.69 -1.82
N THR A 13 -4.32 -6.83 -0.74
CA THR A 13 -4.39 -7.96 0.19
C THR A 13 -4.85 -7.54 1.58
N LYS A 14 -5.38 -8.50 2.36
CA LYS A 14 -5.81 -8.28 3.75
C LYS A 14 -4.67 -7.88 4.70
N PRO A 15 -3.49 -8.53 4.69
CA PRO A 15 -2.38 -8.14 5.58
C PRO A 15 -1.95 -6.68 5.39
N ALA A 16 -1.89 -6.19 4.15
CA ALA A 16 -1.54 -4.80 3.86
C ALA A 16 -2.57 -3.82 4.46
N GLY A 17 -3.87 -4.11 4.33
CA GLY A 17 -4.91 -3.25 4.87
C GLY A 17 -4.88 -3.17 6.40
N ILE A 18 -4.67 -4.29 7.09
CA ILE A 18 -4.52 -4.32 8.56
C ILE A 18 -3.30 -3.49 9.00
N TYR A 19 -2.18 -3.61 8.28
CA TYR A 19 -0.99 -2.83 8.55
C TYR A 19 -1.25 -1.32 8.42
N TYR A 20 -1.86 -0.87 7.31
CA TYR A 20 -2.16 0.54 7.12
C TYR A 20 -3.20 1.07 8.10
N GLU A 21 -4.24 0.31 8.40
CA GLU A 21 -5.23 0.67 9.42
C GLU A 21 -4.57 0.90 10.78
N SER A 22 -3.63 0.04 11.19
CA SER A 22 -2.88 0.23 12.43
C SER A 22 -2.07 1.53 12.42
N GLN A 23 -1.40 1.86 11.32
CA GLN A 23 -0.64 3.12 11.19
C GLN A 23 -1.57 4.34 11.24
N ILE A 24 -2.68 4.29 10.52
CA ILE A 24 -3.67 5.38 10.44
C ILE A 24 -4.33 5.60 11.81
N ASN A 25 -4.78 4.54 12.47
CA ASN A 25 -5.36 4.63 13.81
C ASN A 25 -4.33 5.10 14.85
N SER A 26 -3.05 4.75 14.71
CA SER A 26 -1.99 5.28 15.58
C SER A 26 -1.78 6.79 15.43
N LEU A 27 -2.05 7.37 14.26
CA LEU A 27 -1.88 8.80 14.00
C LEU A 27 -3.09 9.63 14.43
N PHE A 28 -4.30 9.11 14.21
CA PHE A 28 -5.54 9.87 14.37
C PHE A 28 -6.43 9.42 15.53
N GLY A 29 -6.21 8.21 16.06
CA GLY A 29 -6.96 7.66 17.20
C GLY A 29 -8.48 7.78 17.01
N ASP A 30 -9.16 8.25 18.04
CA ASP A 30 -10.63 8.34 18.10
C ASP A 30 -11.23 9.46 17.21
N LEU A 31 -10.42 10.18 16.43
CA LEU A 31 -10.91 11.18 15.48
C LEU A 31 -11.51 10.54 14.22
N ILE A 32 -11.21 9.26 13.97
CA ILE A 32 -11.61 8.55 12.76
C ILE A 32 -12.24 7.19 13.07
N GLU A 33 -13.04 6.70 12.12
CA GLU A 33 -13.53 5.33 12.06
C GLU A 33 -13.05 4.73 10.73
N THR A 34 -12.31 3.62 10.79
CA THR A 34 -11.75 2.96 9.60
C THR A 34 -12.61 1.79 9.14
N LYS A 35 -12.64 1.57 7.83
CA LYS A 35 -13.22 0.36 7.22
C LYS A 35 -12.31 -0.18 6.13
N LEU A 36 -12.03 -1.47 6.20
CA LEU A 36 -11.13 -2.17 5.27
C LEU A 36 -11.89 -2.76 4.08
N TYR A 37 -11.28 -2.63 2.91
CA TYR A 37 -11.72 -3.23 1.66
C TYR A 37 -10.53 -3.82 0.91
N PHE A 38 -10.73 -4.98 0.30
CA PHE A 38 -9.70 -5.73 -0.38
C PHE A 38 -10.12 -6.06 -1.81
N ILE A 39 -9.15 -6.04 -2.71
CA ILE A 39 -9.37 -6.31 -4.13
C ILE A 39 -9.49 -7.82 -4.36
N GLU A 40 -8.67 -8.61 -3.66
CA GLU A 40 -8.65 -10.07 -3.79
C GLU A 40 -9.96 -10.74 -3.37
N ASP A 41 -10.65 -10.23 -2.34
CA ASP A 41 -11.92 -10.78 -1.86
C ASP A 41 -13.16 -10.10 -2.46
N GLY A 42 -12.95 -9.06 -3.28
CA GLY A 42 -14.01 -8.33 -3.96
C GLY A 42 -14.86 -7.43 -3.07
N SER A 43 -14.51 -7.23 -1.79
CA SER A 43 -15.25 -6.37 -0.86
C SER A 43 -15.35 -4.91 -1.34
N VAL A 44 -14.39 -4.44 -2.14
CA VAL A 44 -14.42 -3.12 -2.82
C VAL A 44 -15.68 -2.91 -3.66
N LYS A 45 -16.37 -3.97 -4.12
CA LYS A 45 -17.65 -3.85 -4.85
C LYS A 45 -18.79 -3.31 -3.99
N ASN A 46 -18.68 -3.40 -2.67
CA ASN A 46 -19.67 -2.94 -1.69
C ASN A 46 -19.12 -1.74 -0.89
N LEU A 47 -18.39 -0.85 -1.57
CA LEU A 47 -17.78 0.32 -0.95
C LEU A 47 -18.86 1.25 -0.36
N GLU A 48 -18.74 1.56 0.93
CA GLU A 48 -19.67 2.46 1.61
C GLU A 48 -19.24 3.92 1.45
N ASN A 49 -20.17 4.85 1.70
CA ASN A 49 -19.86 6.26 1.69
C ASN A 49 -18.95 6.63 2.88
N ALA A 50 -17.82 7.27 2.58
CA ALA A 50 -16.83 7.71 3.55
C ALA A 50 -16.46 9.19 3.31
N ASP A 51 -15.85 9.81 4.32
CA ASP A 51 -15.30 11.16 4.21
C ASP A 51 -13.98 11.17 3.42
N LEU A 52 -13.24 10.07 3.44
CA LEU A 52 -11.95 9.90 2.76
C LEU A 52 -11.77 8.46 2.28
N TYR A 53 -11.22 8.31 1.07
CA TYR A 53 -10.83 7.03 0.50
C TYR A 53 -9.31 6.96 0.36
N LEU A 54 -8.72 5.97 1.02
CA LEU A 54 -7.32 5.62 0.90
C LEU A 54 -7.20 4.38 0.02
N ALA A 55 -6.28 4.38 -0.92
CA ALA A 55 -6.00 3.20 -1.73
C ALA A 55 -4.50 3.01 -1.88
N SER A 56 -4.00 1.79 -1.70
CA SER A 56 -2.60 1.49 -1.96
C SER A 56 -2.29 1.51 -3.47
N THR A 57 -1.08 1.94 -3.85
CA THR A 57 -0.66 2.04 -5.26
C THR A 57 -0.87 0.72 -6.03
N ASP A 58 -0.74 -0.42 -5.36
CA ASP A 58 -0.89 -1.76 -5.93
C ASP A 58 -2.33 -2.30 -5.92
N ALA A 59 -3.28 -1.59 -5.30
CA ALA A 59 -4.66 -2.06 -5.19
C ALA A 59 -5.34 -2.17 -6.57
N PHE A 60 -5.06 -1.23 -7.48
CA PHE A 60 -5.70 -1.19 -8.79
C PHE A 60 -4.68 -1.37 -9.91
N LYS A 61 -5.03 -2.21 -10.90
CA LYS A 61 -4.17 -2.47 -12.06
C LYS A 61 -3.99 -1.25 -12.96
N CYS A 62 -4.98 -0.36 -12.97
CA CYS A 62 -4.93 0.86 -13.77
C CYS A 62 -5.79 1.97 -13.17
N ILE A 63 -5.52 3.20 -13.62
CA ILE A 63 -6.25 4.40 -13.19
C ILE A 63 -7.75 4.35 -13.55
N ASN A 64 -8.14 3.57 -14.56
CA ASN A 64 -9.54 3.41 -14.93
C ASN A 64 -10.31 2.59 -13.89
N ASP A 65 -9.72 1.51 -13.39
CA ASP A 65 -10.33 0.67 -12.34
C ASP A 65 -10.46 1.45 -11.03
N TYR A 66 -9.41 2.20 -10.67
CA TYR A 66 -9.42 3.13 -9.54
C TYR A 66 -10.58 4.14 -9.63
N ASN A 67 -10.72 4.80 -10.79
CA ASN A 67 -11.74 5.83 -11.00
C ASN A 67 -13.18 5.28 -11.13
N LYS A 68 -13.33 3.97 -11.40
CA LYS A 68 -14.62 3.29 -11.40
C LYS A 68 -15.01 2.85 -9.98
N ALA A 69 -14.05 2.41 -9.19
CA ALA A 69 -14.29 1.90 -7.84
C ALA A 69 -14.53 3.01 -6.81
N ILE A 70 -13.82 4.13 -6.91
CA ILE A 70 -13.82 5.18 -5.89
C ILE A 70 -14.57 6.44 -6.39
N PRO A 71 -15.51 7.00 -5.59
CA PRO A 71 -16.22 8.23 -5.95
C PRO A 71 -15.28 9.40 -6.26
N LYS A 72 -15.51 10.08 -7.39
CA LYS A 72 -14.64 11.18 -7.87
C LYS A 72 -14.86 12.50 -7.15
N ASP A 73 -16.05 12.68 -6.57
CA ASP A 73 -16.49 13.87 -5.83
C ASP A 73 -16.01 13.88 -4.36
N LYS A 74 -15.31 12.82 -3.94
CA LYS A 74 -14.81 12.65 -2.58
C LYS A 74 -13.29 12.83 -2.50
N PRO A 75 -12.75 13.23 -1.34
CA PRO A 75 -11.33 13.19 -1.08
C PRO A 75 -10.76 11.78 -1.28
N ARG A 76 -9.64 11.69 -1.98
CA ARG A 76 -8.95 10.46 -2.30
C ARG A 76 -7.45 10.65 -2.10
N VAL A 77 -6.81 9.70 -1.43
CA VAL A 77 -5.36 9.73 -1.19
C VAL A 77 -4.78 8.36 -1.52
N GLU A 78 -3.62 8.37 -2.18
CA GLU A 78 -2.87 7.15 -2.45
C GLU A 78 -1.94 6.84 -1.28
N ILE A 79 -1.95 5.58 -0.83
CA ILE A 79 -0.95 5.02 0.05
C ILE A 79 0.15 4.45 -0.83
N LYS A 80 1.30 5.13 -0.85
CA LYS A 80 2.44 4.65 -1.62
C LYS A 80 3.03 3.40 -0.96
N VAL A 81 3.02 2.29 -1.69
CA VAL A 81 3.75 1.07 -1.29
C VAL A 81 5.24 1.28 -1.59
N ASP A 82 6.08 1.25 -0.56
CA ASP A 82 7.52 1.48 -0.69
C ASP A 82 8.29 0.74 0.42
N PHE A 83 9.61 0.69 0.29
CA PHE A 83 10.48 0.10 1.31
C PHE A 83 10.65 1.02 2.51
N THR A 84 10.59 0.47 3.72
CA THR A 84 10.93 1.23 4.92
C THR A 84 12.44 1.44 5.01
N LYS A 85 12.88 2.45 5.77
CA LYS A 85 14.30 2.67 6.07
C LYS A 85 14.97 1.42 6.66
N ALA A 86 14.28 0.74 7.57
CA ALA A 86 14.77 -0.50 8.18
C ALA A 86 14.96 -1.63 7.14
N ASN A 87 14.11 -1.71 6.11
CA ASN A 87 14.32 -2.66 5.02
C ASN A 87 15.61 -2.35 4.27
N ILE A 88 15.88 -1.08 3.96
CA ILE A 88 17.10 -0.66 3.27
C ILE A 88 18.34 -0.95 4.13
N GLU A 89 18.34 -0.56 5.40
CA GLU A 89 19.44 -0.82 6.34
C GLU A 89 19.73 -2.34 6.47
N THR A 90 18.68 -3.17 6.43
CA THR A 90 18.84 -4.64 6.45
C THR A 90 19.50 -5.14 5.16
N LEU A 91 19.10 -4.62 4.01
CA LEU A 91 19.67 -5.02 2.71
C LEU A 91 21.13 -4.53 2.55
N GLU A 92 21.47 -3.36 3.11
CA GLU A 92 22.83 -2.82 3.12
C GLU A 92 23.83 -3.73 3.85
N GLN A 93 23.36 -4.53 4.82
CA GLN A 93 24.21 -5.47 5.57
C GLN A 93 24.57 -6.73 4.76
N ILE A 94 23.88 -6.99 3.64
CA ILE A 94 24.16 -8.16 2.80
C ILE A 94 25.50 -7.95 2.06
N PRO A 95 26.40 -8.94 2.02
CA PRO A 95 27.68 -8.80 1.32
C PRO A 95 27.52 -8.43 -0.16
N LYS A 96 28.42 -7.59 -0.65
CA LYS A 96 28.48 -7.23 -2.07
C LYS A 96 28.72 -8.46 -2.95
N GLY A 97 27.95 -8.57 -4.02
CA GLY A 97 28.01 -9.67 -4.98
C GLY A 97 27.19 -10.90 -4.59
N THR A 98 26.47 -10.87 -3.46
CA THR A 98 25.54 -11.94 -3.09
C THR A 98 24.49 -12.12 -4.18
N CYS A 99 24.30 -13.37 -4.64
CA CYS A 99 23.19 -13.75 -5.51
C CYS A 99 22.02 -14.21 -4.64
N ALA A 100 20.86 -13.58 -4.79
CA ALA A 100 19.69 -13.85 -3.97
C ALA A 100 18.42 -13.78 -4.81
N TYR A 101 17.46 -14.68 -4.57
CA TYR A 101 16.15 -14.56 -5.19
C TYR A 101 15.35 -13.43 -4.55
N PHE A 102 14.86 -12.49 -5.37
CA PHE A 102 13.85 -11.53 -4.95
C PHE A 102 12.45 -12.03 -5.29
N VAL A 103 11.64 -12.30 -4.26
CA VAL A 103 10.29 -12.86 -4.44
C VAL A 103 9.25 -11.78 -4.15
N ASN A 104 8.27 -11.64 -5.05
CA ASN A 104 7.10 -10.78 -4.89
C ASN A 104 5.88 -11.44 -5.55
N LEU A 105 4.69 -10.84 -5.44
CA LEU A 105 3.40 -11.40 -5.89
C LEU A 105 3.33 -11.66 -7.40
N SER A 106 4.12 -10.96 -8.21
CA SER A 106 4.21 -11.17 -9.66
C SER A 106 5.57 -10.77 -10.21
N GLU A 107 5.91 -11.27 -11.41
CA GLU A 107 7.17 -10.90 -12.09
C GLU A 107 7.28 -9.38 -12.31
N ILE A 108 6.17 -8.72 -12.67
CA ILE A 108 6.15 -7.27 -12.87
C ILE A 108 6.51 -6.55 -11.56
N MET A 109 5.87 -6.92 -10.46
CA MET A 109 6.14 -6.33 -9.15
C MET A 109 7.58 -6.62 -8.67
N VAL A 110 8.14 -7.79 -8.99
CA VAL A 110 9.57 -8.08 -8.74
C VAL A 110 10.46 -7.09 -9.48
N ARG A 111 10.24 -6.90 -10.79
CA ARG A 111 11.05 -5.99 -11.62
C ARG A 111 10.95 -4.53 -11.15
N GLU A 112 9.75 -4.08 -10.81
CA GLU A 112 9.50 -2.74 -10.25
C GLU A 112 10.19 -2.57 -8.89
N SER A 113 10.11 -3.59 -8.03
CA SER A 113 10.76 -3.60 -6.72
C SER A 113 12.28 -3.52 -6.83
N ILE A 114 12.90 -4.31 -7.71
CA ILE A 114 14.35 -4.28 -7.96
C ILE A 114 14.76 -2.91 -8.50
N THR A 115 14.01 -2.36 -9.45
CA THR A 115 14.25 -1.01 -9.99
C THR A 115 14.17 0.04 -8.87
N ARG A 116 13.18 -0.07 -7.98
CA ARG A 116 13.01 0.83 -6.85
C ARG A 116 14.17 0.71 -5.85
N LEU A 117 14.61 -0.51 -5.52
CA LEU A 117 15.77 -0.76 -4.67
C LEU A 117 17.06 -0.16 -5.27
N SER A 118 17.25 -0.29 -6.58
CA SER A 118 18.36 0.32 -7.31
C SER A 118 18.37 1.85 -7.19
N GLN A 119 17.20 2.50 -7.36
CA GLN A 119 17.03 3.94 -7.16
C GLN A 119 17.30 4.38 -5.71
N LEU A 120 17.05 3.49 -4.74
CA LEU A 120 17.32 3.72 -3.32
C LEU A 120 18.78 3.40 -2.93
N GLY A 121 19.62 2.99 -3.88
CA GLY A 121 21.05 2.74 -3.68
C GLY A 121 21.43 1.28 -3.44
N VAL A 122 20.46 0.36 -3.34
CA VAL A 122 20.71 -1.08 -3.15
C VAL A 122 21.07 -1.71 -4.50
N ASN A 123 22.34 -1.60 -4.87
CA ASN A 123 22.88 -2.07 -6.15
C ASN A 123 23.96 -3.16 -5.99
N HIS A 124 24.30 -3.53 -4.76
CA HIS A 124 25.39 -4.47 -4.46
C HIS A 124 24.94 -5.93 -4.40
N ILE A 125 23.64 -6.20 -4.47
CA ILE A 125 23.05 -7.55 -4.45
C ILE A 125 22.62 -7.90 -5.87
N ASN A 126 22.94 -9.12 -6.31
CA ASN A 126 22.51 -9.67 -7.60
C ASN A 126 21.17 -10.39 -7.41
N PHE A 127 20.07 -9.64 -7.61
CA PHE A 127 18.70 -10.17 -7.57
C PHE A 127 18.28 -10.87 -8.85
#